data_AF-A0A5P2X6L5-F1
#
_entry.id   AF-A0A5P2X6L5-F1
#
_cell.length_a   1.000
_cell.length_b   1.000
_cell.length_c   1.000
_cell.angle_alpha   90.00
_cell.angle_beta   90.00
_cell.angle_gamma   90.00
#
_symmetry.space_group_name_H-M   'P 1'
#
loop_
_entity.id
_entity.type
_entity.pdbx_description
1 polymer ?
#
loop_
_entity_poly.entity_id
_entity_poly.type
_entity_poly.pdbx_seq_one_letter_code
_entity_poly.pdbx_strand_id
1 'polypeptide(L)'
;MSRTTFTRNSTRALAVGAALLVTAGVAGAAAASGEDVTRPAGVHRAEKKAETREAAALTGKAKMFRKTTEDVTFTFDAHLAKRNNGDPSKATGTFTFVHLDRPGGKGGWAKGRIDCLVTGGKVATVTGIVTETNLKKIEGGRVGFSVHDKGPGKLDRVGYSWAATGRPTGDKKLPKCNSAAPFEVVKKGTGDFHVTPWTPPYPEAR
;
A
#
# COMPACT_ATOMS: atom_id res chain seq x y z
N MET A 1 61.93 13.28 -14.44
CA MET A 1 61.01 13.30 -15.58
C MET A 1 59.63 13.74 -15.10
N SER A 2 59.17 14.84 -15.71
CA SER A 2 57.89 15.56 -15.67
C SER A 2 57.01 15.59 -14.41
N ARG A 3 56.88 16.82 -13.88
CA ARG A 3 55.89 17.30 -12.90
C ARG A 3 54.56 17.70 -13.58
N THR A 4 53.60 18.08 -12.73
CA THR A 4 52.43 18.99 -12.93
C THR A 4 51.15 18.30 -13.48
N THR A 5 49.91 18.54 -13.01
CA THR A 5 49.34 19.68 -12.25
C THR A 5 48.00 19.28 -11.57
N PHE A 6 47.75 19.77 -10.36
CA PHE A 6 46.41 19.85 -9.73
C PHE A 6 45.68 21.09 -10.27
N THR A 7 44.40 20.99 -10.66
CA THR A 7 43.56 22.16 -10.94
C THR A 7 42.37 22.23 -9.98
N ARG A 8 42.18 23.44 -9.44
CA ARG A 8 41.19 23.83 -8.43
C ARG A 8 40.26 24.87 -9.06
N ASN A 9 39.01 24.89 -8.58
CA ASN A 9 38.02 25.98 -8.56
C ASN A 9 37.30 26.38 -9.86
N SER A 10 35.97 26.46 -9.75
CA SER A 10 35.28 27.75 -9.92
C SER A 10 33.97 27.80 -9.12
N THR A 11 33.95 28.67 -8.11
CA THR A 11 32.75 29.26 -7.52
C THR A 11 32.32 30.44 -8.40
N ARG A 12 31.03 30.57 -8.71
CA ARG A 12 30.40 31.87 -9.02
C ARG A 12 28.99 31.90 -8.44
N ALA A 13 28.86 32.61 -7.32
CA ALA A 13 27.62 33.20 -6.87
C ALA A 13 27.41 34.52 -7.63
N LEU A 14 26.18 34.80 -8.06
CA LEU A 14 25.75 36.13 -8.49
C LEU A 14 24.48 36.49 -7.72
N ALA A 15 24.59 37.56 -6.95
CA ALA A 15 23.51 38.32 -6.35
C ALA A 15 23.26 39.60 -7.18
N VAL A 16 22.34 40.45 -6.68
CA VAL A 16 21.83 41.74 -7.18
C VAL A 16 20.53 41.59 -8.00
N GLY A 17 19.43 42.30 -7.74
CA GLY A 17 19.12 43.42 -6.83
C GLY A 17 17.81 44.07 -7.31
N ALA A 18 17.15 44.81 -6.41
CA ALA A 18 15.73 45.17 -6.39
C ALA A 18 15.22 46.19 -7.44
N ALA A 19 13.89 46.24 -7.59
CA ALA A 19 13.14 47.49 -7.79
C ALA A 19 11.74 47.42 -7.14
N LEU A 20 11.45 48.44 -6.32
CA LEU A 20 10.20 48.72 -5.62
C LEU A 20 9.16 49.35 -6.55
N LEU A 21 7.87 49.02 -6.36
CA LEU A 21 6.76 49.93 -6.67
C LEU A 21 5.75 49.92 -5.51
N VAL A 22 5.58 51.09 -4.90
CA VAL A 22 4.59 51.44 -3.89
C VAL A 22 3.31 51.90 -4.59
N THR A 23 2.15 51.39 -4.17
CA THR A 23 0.88 52.10 -4.33
C THR A 23 0.07 51.99 -3.02
N ALA A 24 -0.21 53.16 -2.44
CA ALA A 24 -1.27 53.40 -1.45
C ALA A 24 -2.64 53.11 -2.12
N GLY A 25 -3.74 52.68 -1.51
CA GLY A 25 -4.18 52.67 -0.11
C GLY A 25 -5.58 53.32 -0.10
N VAL A 26 -6.65 52.59 0.24
CA VAL A 26 -7.90 53.15 0.77
C VAL A 26 -8.60 52.08 1.63
N ALA A 27 -8.85 52.41 2.89
CA ALA A 27 -9.70 51.67 3.81
C ALA A 27 -11.17 51.99 3.53
N GLY A 28 -12.02 50.97 3.48
CA GLY A 28 -13.47 51.11 3.44
C GLY A 28 -14.09 50.14 4.43
N ALA A 29 -14.37 50.62 5.64
CA ALA A 29 -15.26 49.94 6.58
C ALA A 29 -16.71 50.17 6.13
N ALA A 30 -17.47 49.10 5.97
CA ALA A 30 -18.92 49.16 5.93
C ALA A 30 -19.45 48.29 7.07
N ALA A 31 -19.79 48.94 8.18
CA ALA A 31 -20.70 48.38 9.16
C ALA A 31 -22.13 48.63 8.65
N ALA A 32 -22.94 47.58 8.60
CA ALA A 32 -24.39 47.70 8.59
C ALA A 32 -24.95 46.66 9.56
N SER A 33 -25.63 47.16 10.57
CA SER A 33 -26.27 46.45 11.68
C SER A 33 -27.75 46.22 11.35
N GLY A 34 -28.31 45.12 11.87
CA GLY A 34 -29.75 44.80 11.90
C GLY A 34 -30.12 43.69 10.89
N GLU A 35 -30.83 42.61 11.23
CA GLU A 35 -31.67 42.30 12.38
C GLU A 35 -31.67 40.78 12.66
N ASP A 36 -31.99 40.46 13.91
CA ASP A 36 -32.32 39.15 14.46
C ASP A 36 -33.17 38.27 13.52
N VAL A 37 -32.63 37.12 13.13
CA VAL A 37 -33.42 35.91 12.91
C VAL A 37 -32.70 34.73 13.53
N THR A 38 -33.24 34.30 14.65
CA THR A 38 -32.90 33.12 15.43
C THR A 38 -32.64 31.89 14.56
N ARG A 39 -31.41 31.35 14.56
CA ARG A 39 -31.17 29.95 14.16
C ARG A 39 -29.96 29.35 14.91
N PRO A 40 -30.12 28.17 15.53
CA PRO A 40 -29.31 27.77 16.68
C PRO A 40 -27.90 27.37 16.30
N ALA A 41 -26.99 27.57 17.25
CA ALA A 41 -25.69 26.93 17.33
C ALA A 41 -25.85 25.40 17.25
N GLY A 42 -25.65 24.85 16.06
CA GLY A 42 -25.55 23.42 15.81
C GLY A 42 -24.10 22.98 15.90
N VAL A 43 -23.65 22.77 17.13
CA VAL A 43 -22.52 21.89 17.43
C VAL A 43 -22.82 20.52 16.79
N HIS A 44 -21.81 19.90 16.20
CA HIS A 44 -21.81 18.55 15.61
C HIS A 44 -22.45 18.39 14.22
N ARG A 45 -21.63 18.45 13.16
CA ARG A 45 -21.82 17.53 12.03
C ARG A 45 -20.52 17.11 11.37
N ALA A 46 -20.14 15.89 11.73
CA ALA A 46 -19.34 14.95 10.98
C ALA A 46 -17.83 15.22 10.90
N GLU A 47 -17.16 15.17 12.05
CA GLU A 47 -16.20 14.07 12.18
C GLU A 47 -16.95 12.79 11.83
N LYS A 48 -16.89 12.36 10.56
CA LYS A 48 -17.07 10.95 10.24
C LYS A 48 -15.91 10.25 10.94
N LYS A 49 -16.09 9.97 12.23
CA LYS A 49 -15.52 8.81 12.88
C LYS A 49 -15.65 7.72 11.82
N ALA A 50 -14.53 7.23 11.31
CA ALA A 50 -14.53 6.12 10.37
C ALA A 50 -15.12 4.95 11.15
N GLU A 51 -16.46 4.86 11.19
CA GLU A 51 -17.16 3.63 11.55
C GLU A 51 -16.46 2.55 10.76
N THR A 52 -15.99 1.52 11.47
CA THR A 52 -15.18 0.43 10.96
C THR A 52 -15.78 -0.09 9.65
N ARG A 53 -15.27 0.44 8.53
CA ARG A 53 -15.79 0.17 7.17
C ARG A 53 -15.44 -1.24 6.72
N GLU A 54 -14.37 -1.77 7.28
CA GLU A 54 -13.72 -3.01 6.92
C GLU A 54 -14.10 -4.09 7.94
N ALA A 55 -14.61 -5.23 7.46
CA ALA A 55 -14.64 -6.48 8.22
C ALA A 55 -13.24 -7.10 8.34
N ALA A 56 -12.40 -6.93 7.31
CA ALA A 56 -11.02 -7.39 7.27
C ALA A 56 -10.25 -6.57 6.23
N ALA A 57 -8.94 -6.39 6.43
CA ALA A 57 -8.09 -5.66 5.48
C ALA A 57 -6.65 -6.20 5.50
N LEU A 58 -5.98 -6.10 4.35
CA LEU A 58 -4.53 -6.23 4.23
C LEU A 58 -4.02 -5.07 3.38
N THR A 59 -3.24 -4.18 3.99
CA THR A 59 -2.66 -3.01 3.31
C THR A 59 -1.16 -2.95 3.53
N GLY A 60 -0.46 -2.24 2.65
CA GLY A 60 0.93 -1.88 2.86
C GLY A 60 1.86 -2.36 1.77
N LYS A 61 3.15 -2.05 1.96
CA LYS A 61 4.20 -2.30 0.97
C LYS A 61 5.50 -2.56 1.71
N ALA A 62 6.18 -3.63 1.32
CA ALA A 62 7.49 -3.96 1.86
C ALA A 62 8.35 -4.65 0.80
N LYS A 63 9.67 -4.51 0.93
CA LYS A 63 10.64 -5.28 0.16
C LYS A 63 11.00 -6.55 0.91
N MET A 64 11.30 -7.62 0.19
CA MET A 64 11.81 -8.85 0.79
C MET A 64 13.28 -8.69 1.18
N PHE A 65 13.70 -9.40 2.22
CA PHE A 65 15.11 -9.60 2.47
C PHE A 65 15.69 -10.58 1.44
N ARG A 66 16.81 -10.18 0.83
CA ARG A 66 17.59 -10.97 -0.11
C ARG A 66 19.06 -10.83 0.25
N LYS A 67 19.80 -11.95 0.21
CA LYS A 67 21.27 -11.95 0.36
C LYS A 67 21.97 -11.50 -0.94
N THR A 68 21.23 -11.53 -2.04
CA THR A 68 21.64 -11.14 -3.39
C THR A 68 21.28 -9.69 -3.66
N THR A 69 21.55 -9.22 -4.88
CA THR A 69 21.13 -7.89 -5.35
C THR A 69 19.64 -7.78 -5.65
N GLU A 70 18.90 -8.89 -5.62
CA GLU A 70 17.50 -8.94 -6.04
C GLU A 70 16.63 -7.92 -5.31
N ASP A 71 15.74 -7.28 -6.07
CA ASP A 71 14.78 -6.33 -5.54
C ASP A 71 13.36 -6.90 -5.71
N VAL A 72 12.84 -7.47 -4.63
CA VAL A 72 11.50 -8.06 -4.59
C VAL A 72 10.60 -7.22 -3.70
N THR A 73 9.50 -6.73 -4.25
CA THR A 73 8.55 -5.86 -3.54
C THR A 73 7.13 -6.41 -3.69
N PHE A 74 6.38 -6.45 -2.59
CA PHE A 74 4.94 -6.69 -2.60
C PHE A 74 4.21 -5.44 -2.13
N THR A 75 3.02 -5.23 -2.67
CA THR A 75 2.11 -4.15 -2.28
C THR A 75 0.69 -4.69 -2.28
N PHE A 76 -0.05 -4.40 -1.22
CA PHE A 76 -1.43 -4.81 -1.04
C PHE A 76 -2.29 -3.62 -0.66
N ASP A 77 -3.50 -3.63 -1.21
CA ASP A 77 -4.60 -2.75 -0.87
C ASP A 77 -5.87 -3.61 -0.97
N ALA A 78 -6.05 -4.49 0.01
CA ALA A 78 -7.09 -5.53 0.00
C ALA A 78 -8.09 -5.29 1.12
N HIS A 79 -9.37 -5.34 0.77
CA HIS A 79 -10.45 -4.88 1.63
C HIS A 79 -11.65 -5.83 1.57
N LEU A 80 -12.17 -6.19 2.74
CA LEU A 80 -13.47 -6.84 2.87
C LEU A 80 -14.41 -5.87 3.59
N ALA A 81 -15.39 -5.34 2.88
CA ALA A 81 -16.35 -4.42 3.48
C ALA A 81 -17.19 -5.10 4.57
N LYS A 82 -17.56 -4.35 5.63
CA LYS A 82 -18.41 -4.85 6.74
C LYS A 82 -19.73 -5.49 6.28
N ARG A 83 -20.34 -4.95 5.22
CA ARG A 83 -21.57 -5.53 4.61
C ARG A 83 -21.37 -6.95 4.04
N ASN A 84 -20.13 -7.35 3.79
CA ASN A 84 -19.75 -8.65 3.26
C ASN A 84 -19.08 -9.52 4.33
N ASN A 85 -19.30 -9.26 5.63
CA ASN A 85 -18.61 -9.95 6.74
C ASN A 85 -18.80 -11.49 6.75
N GLY A 86 -19.76 -12.03 6.00
CA GLY A 86 -19.99 -13.48 5.86
C GLY A 86 -19.47 -14.09 4.56
N ASP A 87 -18.90 -13.31 3.65
CA ASP A 87 -18.44 -13.79 2.34
C ASP A 87 -17.07 -13.19 1.97
N PRO A 88 -15.96 -13.86 2.34
CA PRO A 88 -14.60 -13.36 2.06
C PRO A 88 -14.31 -13.27 0.55
N SER A 89 -15.11 -13.95 -0.29
CA SER A 89 -14.96 -13.94 -1.75
C SER A 89 -15.43 -12.63 -2.40
N LYS A 90 -16.06 -11.74 -1.62
CA LYS A 90 -16.49 -10.38 -2.00
C LYS A 90 -15.46 -9.32 -1.64
N ALA A 91 -14.25 -9.72 -1.26
CA ALA A 91 -13.15 -8.79 -1.09
C ALA A 91 -12.82 -8.05 -2.39
N THR A 92 -12.34 -6.82 -2.24
CA THR A 92 -11.99 -5.91 -3.34
C THR A 92 -10.62 -5.30 -3.12
N GLY A 93 -10.13 -4.58 -4.13
CA GLY A 93 -8.87 -3.85 -4.07
C GLY A 93 -7.83 -4.45 -5.01
N THR A 94 -6.55 -4.17 -4.74
CA THR A 94 -5.45 -4.49 -5.65
C THR A 94 -4.25 -5.14 -4.96
N PHE A 95 -3.44 -5.80 -5.78
CA PHE A 95 -2.09 -6.21 -5.40
C PHE A 95 -1.10 -5.83 -6.50
N THR A 96 0.16 -5.68 -6.12
CA THR A 96 1.29 -5.61 -7.03
C THR A 96 2.44 -6.44 -6.47
N PHE A 97 3.12 -7.18 -7.35
CA PHE A 97 4.43 -7.74 -7.03
C PHE A 97 5.44 -7.42 -8.13
N VAL A 98 6.67 -7.21 -7.70
CA VAL A 98 7.82 -6.93 -8.56
C VAL A 98 8.97 -7.80 -8.09
N HIS A 99 9.64 -8.48 -9.01
CA HIS A 99 10.87 -9.24 -8.75
C HIS A 99 11.89 -8.88 -9.82
N LEU A 100 12.89 -8.08 -9.44
CA LEU A 100 14.01 -7.68 -10.30
C LEU A 100 15.31 -8.33 -9.82
N ASP A 101 16.25 -8.54 -10.75
CA ASP A 101 17.62 -9.00 -10.47
C ASP A 101 18.42 -7.98 -9.63
N ARG A 102 18.08 -6.69 -9.76
CA ARG A 102 18.59 -5.56 -8.98
C ARG A 102 17.62 -4.37 -9.04
N PRO A 103 17.77 -3.35 -8.18
CA PRO A 103 16.96 -2.14 -8.27
C PRO A 103 17.07 -1.51 -9.68
N GLY A 104 15.91 -1.33 -10.34
CA GLY A 104 15.83 -0.83 -11.72
C GLY A 104 16.32 -1.80 -12.81
N GLY A 105 16.61 -3.04 -12.45
CA GLY A 105 17.09 -4.07 -13.37
C GLY A 105 16.00 -4.82 -14.12
N LYS A 106 16.34 -6.00 -14.65
CA LYS A 106 15.42 -6.86 -15.40
C LYS A 106 14.62 -7.74 -14.44
N GLY A 107 13.39 -8.05 -14.80
CA GLY A 107 12.58 -8.94 -13.99
C GLY A 107 11.12 -9.02 -14.39
N GLY A 108 10.34 -9.63 -13.50
CA GLY A 108 8.90 -9.81 -13.66
C GLY A 108 8.13 -8.86 -12.75
N TRP A 109 7.00 -8.36 -13.24
CA TRP A 109 6.03 -7.65 -12.41
C TRP A 109 4.62 -8.06 -12.79
N ALA A 110 3.72 -7.96 -11.83
CA ALA A 110 2.30 -8.08 -12.09
C ALA A 110 1.50 -7.20 -11.15
N LYS A 111 0.38 -6.70 -11.67
CA LYS A 111 -0.70 -6.08 -10.90
C LYS A 111 -1.95 -6.94 -11.06
N GLY A 112 -2.82 -6.85 -10.08
CA GLY A 112 -4.10 -7.54 -10.19
C GLY A 112 -5.13 -7.03 -9.21
N ARG A 113 -6.33 -7.61 -9.36
CA ARG A 113 -7.49 -7.33 -8.51
C ARG A 113 -7.66 -8.43 -7.48
N ILE A 114 -7.96 -8.05 -6.25
CA ILE A 114 -8.29 -9.00 -5.18
C ILE A 114 -9.64 -9.65 -5.48
N ASP A 115 -9.73 -10.95 -5.22
CA ASP A 115 -10.97 -11.73 -5.38
C ASP A 115 -11.31 -12.61 -4.16
N CYS A 116 -10.43 -12.64 -3.15
CA CYS A 116 -10.74 -13.09 -1.80
C CYS A 116 -9.75 -12.51 -0.77
N LEU A 117 -10.24 -12.23 0.44
CA LEU A 117 -9.43 -11.93 1.61
C LEU A 117 -10.00 -12.66 2.84
N VAL A 118 -9.15 -13.41 3.54
CA VAL A 118 -9.42 -13.98 4.87
C VAL A 118 -8.31 -13.54 5.80
N THR A 119 -8.65 -13.06 7.00
CA THR A 119 -7.66 -12.78 8.03
C THR A 119 -8.00 -13.53 9.31
N GLY A 120 -6.98 -13.91 10.07
CA GLY A 120 -7.08 -14.59 11.35
C GLY A 120 -6.00 -14.05 12.28
N GLY A 121 -6.43 -13.31 13.30
CA GLY A 121 -5.50 -12.50 14.10
C GLY A 121 -4.67 -11.59 13.20
N LYS A 122 -3.35 -11.77 13.23
CA LYS A 122 -2.38 -10.97 12.46
C LYS A 122 -1.91 -11.61 11.15
N VAL A 123 -2.57 -12.68 10.71
CA VAL A 123 -2.27 -13.36 9.45
C VAL A 123 -3.38 -13.07 8.44
N ALA A 124 -3.01 -12.77 7.20
CA ALA A 124 -3.91 -12.62 6.08
C ALA A 124 -3.58 -13.67 5.01
N THR A 125 -4.61 -14.26 4.40
CA THR A 125 -4.52 -15.00 3.15
C THR A 125 -5.39 -14.29 2.12
N VAL A 126 -4.79 -13.93 1.00
CA VAL A 126 -5.44 -13.16 -0.05
C VAL A 126 -5.21 -13.83 -1.40
N THR A 127 -6.21 -13.82 -2.27
CA THR A 127 -6.04 -14.19 -3.67
C THR A 127 -6.47 -13.05 -4.58
N GLY A 128 -5.90 -13.03 -5.77
CA GLY A 128 -6.29 -12.10 -6.80
C GLY A 128 -5.99 -12.59 -8.20
N ILE A 129 -6.67 -11.97 -9.16
CA ILE A 129 -6.47 -12.23 -10.58
C ILE A 129 -5.49 -11.20 -11.13
N VAL A 130 -4.44 -11.68 -11.81
CA VAL A 130 -3.50 -10.82 -12.53
C VAL A 130 -4.22 -10.13 -13.68
N THR A 131 -4.20 -8.81 -13.70
CA THR A 131 -4.85 -8.00 -14.75
C THR A 131 -3.83 -7.29 -15.64
N GLU A 132 -2.59 -7.12 -15.18
CA GLU A 132 -1.55 -6.45 -15.94
C GLU A 132 -0.19 -7.07 -15.57
N THR A 133 0.65 -7.41 -16.56
CA THR A 133 1.96 -8.01 -16.33
C THR A 133 2.84 -7.95 -17.58
N ASN A 134 4.16 -7.94 -17.40
CA ASN A 134 5.10 -8.21 -18.49
C ASN A 134 5.30 -9.72 -18.78
N LEU A 135 4.73 -10.60 -17.96
CA LEU A 135 4.77 -12.05 -18.12
C LEU A 135 3.45 -12.57 -18.67
N LYS A 136 3.25 -12.50 -20.00
CA LYS A 136 1.94 -12.77 -20.63
C LYS A 136 1.27 -14.11 -20.25
N LYS A 137 2.06 -15.14 -19.92
CA LYS A 137 1.56 -16.46 -19.49
C LYS A 137 0.76 -16.46 -18.18
N ILE A 138 0.90 -15.45 -17.32
CA ILE A 138 0.18 -15.39 -16.03
C ILE A 138 -1.01 -14.43 -16.06
N GLU A 139 -1.20 -13.69 -17.15
CA GLU A 139 -2.30 -12.72 -17.30
C GLU A 139 -3.66 -13.45 -17.24
N GLY A 140 -4.60 -12.91 -16.46
CA GLY A 140 -5.88 -13.55 -16.16
C GLY A 140 -5.81 -14.74 -15.21
N GLY A 141 -4.62 -15.16 -14.80
CA GLY A 141 -4.40 -16.21 -13.82
C GLY A 141 -4.59 -15.76 -12.37
N ARG A 142 -4.94 -16.68 -11.48
CA ARG A 142 -5.02 -16.39 -10.04
C ARG A 142 -3.67 -16.63 -9.37
N VAL A 143 -3.36 -15.77 -8.41
CA VAL A 143 -2.24 -15.91 -7.50
C VAL A 143 -2.71 -15.74 -6.06
N GLY A 144 -2.02 -16.41 -5.14
CA GLY A 144 -2.29 -16.34 -3.71
C GLY A 144 -1.10 -15.74 -2.98
N PHE A 145 -1.39 -15.01 -1.91
CA PHE A 145 -0.42 -14.46 -0.99
C PHE A 145 -0.85 -14.73 0.44
N SER A 146 0.11 -14.92 1.33
CA SER A 146 -0.11 -14.87 2.77
C SER A 146 0.80 -13.81 3.38
N VAL A 147 0.32 -13.12 4.40
CA VAL A 147 1.07 -12.11 5.13
C VAL A 147 0.92 -12.37 6.63
N HIS A 148 2.00 -12.20 7.38
CA HIS A 148 1.97 -12.14 8.83
C HIS A 148 2.48 -10.76 9.25
N ASP A 149 1.57 -9.90 9.69
CA ASP A 149 1.84 -8.62 10.33
C ASP A 149 2.40 -8.91 11.74
N LYS A 150 3.71 -8.82 11.90
CA LYS A 150 4.37 -9.12 13.18
C LYS A 150 4.24 -7.96 14.17
N GLY A 151 3.68 -6.83 13.74
CA GLY A 151 3.50 -5.62 14.51
C GLY A 151 4.79 -4.80 14.64
N PRO A 152 4.69 -3.66 15.35
CA PRO A 152 5.76 -2.67 15.40
C PRO A 152 7.12 -3.23 15.85
N GLY A 153 8.17 -2.83 15.15
CA GLY A 153 9.56 -3.20 15.48
C GLY A 153 9.94 -4.65 15.14
N LYS A 154 9.02 -5.45 14.58
CA LYS A 154 9.28 -6.81 14.11
C LYS A 154 9.19 -6.86 12.59
N LEU A 155 9.90 -7.81 11.99
CA LEU A 155 9.90 -7.99 10.54
C LEU A 155 8.72 -8.87 10.13
N ASP A 156 7.83 -8.32 9.34
CA ASP A 156 6.72 -9.05 8.74
C ASP A 156 7.19 -10.20 7.86
N ARG A 157 6.24 -11.10 7.58
CA ARG A 157 6.47 -12.23 6.69
C ARG A 157 5.48 -12.27 5.55
N VAL A 158 5.93 -12.78 4.41
CA VAL A 158 5.11 -12.97 3.21
C VAL A 158 5.29 -14.38 2.64
N GLY A 159 4.23 -14.93 2.08
CA GLY A 159 4.22 -16.17 1.33
C GLY A 159 3.43 -16.00 0.04
N TYR A 160 3.67 -16.88 -0.92
CA TYR A 160 3.04 -16.81 -2.24
C TYR A 160 2.76 -18.21 -2.78
N SER A 161 1.68 -18.36 -3.55
CA SER A 161 1.15 -19.66 -3.98
C SER A 161 2.08 -20.48 -4.88
N TRP A 162 3.14 -19.86 -5.41
CA TRP A 162 4.13 -20.50 -6.27
C TRP A 162 5.46 -20.82 -5.57
N ALA A 163 5.49 -20.80 -4.24
CA ALA A 163 6.70 -21.11 -3.47
C ALA A 163 7.34 -22.46 -3.85
N ALA A 164 6.52 -23.50 -4.06
CA ALA A 164 6.99 -24.83 -4.44
C ALA A 164 7.34 -24.97 -5.93
N THR A 165 6.85 -24.08 -6.79
CA THR A 165 7.05 -24.16 -8.26
C THR A 165 8.11 -23.18 -8.76
N GLY A 166 8.60 -22.28 -7.91
CA GLY A 166 9.67 -21.32 -8.20
C GLY A 166 9.26 -20.15 -9.11
N ARG A 167 8.03 -20.14 -9.65
CA ARG A 167 7.53 -19.08 -10.53
C ARG A 167 6.01 -19.01 -10.52
N PRO A 168 5.40 -17.82 -10.60
CA PRO A 168 3.96 -17.70 -10.71
C PRO A 168 3.50 -18.42 -11.98
N THR A 169 2.55 -19.33 -11.81
CA THR A 169 1.95 -20.09 -12.91
C THR A 169 0.65 -19.46 -13.40
N GLY A 170 0.11 -18.47 -12.69
CA GLY A 170 -1.20 -17.89 -13.00
C GLY A 170 -2.29 -18.98 -13.01
N ASP A 171 -2.25 -19.88 -12.03
CA ASP A 171 -3.08 -21.08 -12.05
C ASP A 171 -4.57 -20.70 -11.99
N LYS A 172 -5.28 -20.96 -13.08
CA LYS A 172 -6.73 -20.75 -13.17
C LYS A 172 -7.50 -21.64 -12.19
N LYS A 173 -6.88 -22.70 -11.69
CA LYS A 173 -7.44 -23.65 -10.73
C LYS A 173 -7.07 -23.35 -9.28
N LEU A 174 -6.23 -22.35 -9.00
CA LEU A 174 -5.96 -21.95 -7.62
C LEU A 174 -7.29 -21.56 -6.95
N PRO A 175 -7.71 -22.22 -5.86
CA PRO A 175 -8.92 -21.83 -5.15
C PRO A 175 -8.78 -20.43 -4.55
N LYS A 176 -9.90 -19.73 -4.42
CA LYS A 176 -9.94 -18.47 -3.67
C LYS A 176 -9.44 -18.69 -2.24
N CYS A 177 -8.86 -17.64 -1.66
CA CYS A 177 -8.41 -17.62 -0.27
C CYS A 177 -7.34 -18.70 0.06
N ASN A 178 -6.53 -19.11 -0.92
CA ASN A 178 -5.50 -20.13 -0.74
C ASN A 178 -4.10 -19.61 -1.15
N SER A 179 -3.09 -19.91 -0.35
CA SER A 179 -1.68 -19.57 -0.59
C SER A 179 -0.75 -20.45 0.26
N ALA A 180 0.56 -20.40 -0.01
CA ALA A 180 1.57 -20.96 0.88
C ALA A 180 1.64 -20.20 2.22
N ALA A 181 2.24 -20.80 3.25
CA ALA A 181 2.51 -20.15 4.54
C ALA A 181 3.38 -18.89 4.39
N PRO A 182 3.36 -17.92 5.31
CA PRO A 182 4.20 -16.72 5.23
C PRO A 182 5.63 -17.04 5.68
N PHE A 183 6.47 -17.50 4.74
CA PHE A 183 7.80 -18.04 5.04
C PHE A 183 8.94 -17.02 4.86
N GLU A 184 8.77 -16.02 4.00
CA GLU A 184 9.82 -15.05 3.69
C GLU A 184 9.79 -13.88 4.66
N VAL A 185 10.93 -13.26 4.92
CA VAL A 185 11.07 -12.13 5.84
C VAL A 185 11.24 -10.83 5.04
N VAL A 186 10.57 -9.77 5.47
CA VAL A 186 10.74 -8.44 4.86
C VAL A 186 12.08 -7.79 5.23
N LYS A 187 12.59 -6.91 4.38
CA LYS A 187 13.79 -6.10 4.63
C LYS A 187 13.47 -4.96 5.57
N LYS A 188 14.23 -4.84 6.65
CA LYS A 188 14.11 -3.76 7.64
C LYS A 188 14.09 -2.37 6.98
N GLY A 189 13.14 -1.53 7.38
CA GLY A 189 13.06 -0.12 6.95
C GLY A 189 12.53 0.10 5.53
N THR A 190 11.91 -0.91 4.90
CA THR A 190 11.38 -0.80 3.53
C THR A 190 9.86 -0.62 3.46
N GLY A 191 9.23 -0.44 4.63
CA GLY A 191 7.79 -0.44 4.84
C GLY A 191 7.32 -1.73 5.51
N ASP A 192 6.05 -1.72 5.91
CA ASP A 192 5.40 -2.80 6.67
C ASP A 192 4.03 -3.12 6.04
N PHE A 193 3.49 -4.28 6.41
CA PHE A 193 2.12 -4.66 6.14
C PHE A 193 1.25 -4.41 7.37
N HIS A 194 -0.05 -4.23 7.13
CA HIS A 194 -1.03 -4.10 8.19
C HIS A 194 -2.20 -5.04 7.94
N VAL A 195 -2.50 -5.88 8.93
CA VAL A 195 -3.65 -6.79 8.91
C VAL A 195 -4.70 -6.30 9.88
N THR A 196 -5.89 -6.00 9.34
CA THR A 196 -7.12 -5.83 10.13
C THR A 196 -7.77 -7.21 10.33
N PRO A 197 -7.87 -7.70 11.58
CA PRO A 197 -8.42 -9.03 11.86
C PRO A 197 -9.91 -9.12 11.52
N TRP A 198 -10.28 -10.21 10.88
CA TRP A 198 -11.66 -10.58 10.61
C TRP A 198 -12.27 -11.20 11.86
N THR A 199 -13.46 -10.74 12.22
CA THR A 199 -14.31 -11.39 13.23
C THR A 199 -15.56 -11.90 12.53
N PRO A 200 -15.50 -13.08 11.89
CA PRO A 200 -16.67 -13.65 11.25
C PRO A 200 -17.75 -13.95 12.29
N PRO A 201 -19.04 -13.88 11.91
CA PRO A 201 -20.11 -14.28 12.78
C PRO A 201 -20.02 -15.79 13.00
N TYR A 202 -19.62 -16.20 14.20
CA TYR A 202 -19.72 -17.60 14.62
C TYR A 202 -21.07 -17.82 15.30
N PRO A 203 -21.80 -18.91 14.99
CA PRO A 203 -22.87 -19.33 15.87
C PRO A 203 -22.26 -19.60 17.25
N GLU A 204 -22.93 -19.12 18.31
CA GLU A 204 -22.50 -19.42 19.68
C GLU A 204 -22.43 -20.93 19.85
N ALA A 205 -21.33 -21.42 20.42
CA ALA A 205 -21.23 -22.82 20.81
C ALA A 205 -22.34 -23.09 21.83
N ARG A 206 -23.34 -23.88 21.44
CA ARG A 206 -24.35 -24.40 22.35
C ARG A 206 -23.74 -25.44 23.27
#